data_AF-A0A2P4XX31-F1
#
_entry.id   AF-A0A2P4XX31-F1
#
_cell.length_a   1.000
_cell.length_b   1.000
_cell.length_c   1.000
_cell.angle_alpha   90.00
_cell.angle_beta   90.00
_cell.angle_gamma   90.00
#
_symmetry.space_group_name_H-M   'P 1'
#
loop_
_entity.id
_entity.type
_entity.pdbx_description
1 polymer ?
#
loop_
_entity_poly.entity_id
_entity_poly.type
_entity_poly.pdbx_seq_one_letter_code
_entity_poly.pdbx_strand_id
1 'polypeptide(L)'
;MSPRKTRASTAAKRRAVSNKVVSTSATQEEEFKDEDPDSELVMERQTQNQTPRKPRIRQAESDMLSGTYLSGAGRNTSTLSKRLKQVWEMLQKTSSTQQQQEDGVLDARAAQKLGLVAVELLQEKLLQHKDKHVRSLVACCLVEILRVSSPDSPFSSNEELYRVFKFLIEQLRALAPEQTTTSSDLHHFHVLESLATVKSCLLVVGLDFTSEEEEDVMLVQLFRAFFNTLGEEHSAKIENLMLSIMVACIEETDNVEQPLLDVILRPLVGANSDDVEMDADDENIVKRSPAHMARELIRRTSDLLQNPLSNFFNNILIDGPGRLGSQKASELKEHVYTLIYEVHKINPSILLYVLPNVCLQFQVDEVATRSEAIALMGKLFASSHADYGHQYMKNFRDFLGRFRDANRPG
;
A
#
# COMPACT_ATOMS: atom_id res chain seq x y z
N MET A 1 25.65 15.79 -24.88
CA MET A 1 24.28 15.35 -24.50
C MET A 1 24.12 15.61 -23.01
N SER A 2 23.23 16.54 -22.65
CA SER A 2 22.99 16.94 -21.26
C SER A 2 22.08 15.93 -20.53
N PRO A 3 22.24 15.70 -19.22
CA PRO A 3 21.44 14.72 -18.49
C PRO A 3 20.03 15.24 -18.20
N ARG A 4 19.05 14.34 -18.35
CA ARG A 4 17.61 14.55 -18.09
C ARG A 4 17.39 14.67 -16.58
N LYS A 5 16.84 15.80 -16.13
CA LYS A 5 16.44 16.01 -14.72
C LYS A 5 15.05 15.41 -14.49
N THR A 6 14.91 14.58 -13.46
CA THR A 6 13.65 14.00 -13.01
C THR A 6 12.86 14.98 -12.13
N ARG A 7 11.53 14.84 -12.17
CA ARG A 7 10.50 15.78 -11.70
C ARG A 7 10.54 16.06 -10.17
N ALA A 8 11.16 15.18 -9.39
CA ALA A 8 11.31 15.30 -7.93
C ALA A 8 12.34 16.35 -7.46
N SER A 9 13.37 16.70 -8.26
CA SER A 9 14.38 17.68 -7.82
C SER A 9 13.85 19.13 -7.72
N THR A 10 12.67 19.38 -8.29
CA THR A 10 12.00 20.69 -8.29
C THR A 10 11.23 20.95 -7.01
N ALA A 11 10.75 19.91 -6.31
CA ALA A 11 9.97 20.03 -5.09
C ALA A 11 10.85 20.32 -3.86
N ALA A 12 11.99 19.64 -3.75
CA ALA A 12 12.96 19.86 -2.67
C ALA A 12 13.56 21.29 -2.69
N LYS A 13 13.74 21.87 -3.89
CA LYS A 13 14.30 23.22 -4.03
C LYS A 13 13.33 24.34 -3.64
N ARG A 14 12.02 24.10 -3.69
CA ARG A 14 10.99 25.08 -3.26
C ARG A 14 10.88 25.18 -1.73
N ARG A 15 11.14 24.09 -0.99
CA ARG A 15 11.14 24.12 0.49
C ARG A 15 12.30 24.93 1.09
N ALA A 16 13.45 25.01 0.43
CA ALA A 16 14.62 25.72 0.95
C ALA A 16 14.54 27.27 0.86
N VAL A 17 13.74 27.82 -0.05
CA VAL A 17 13.65 29.28 -0.27
C VAL A 17 12.64 29.95 0.66
N SER A 18 11.61 29.22 1.10
CA SER A 18 10.55 29.78 1.96
C SER A 18 10.97 30.01 3.42
N ASN A 19 12.04 29.35 3.89
CA ASN A 19 12.51 29.48 5.28
C ASN A 19 13.44 30.67 5.54
N LYS A 20 13.65 31.57 4.57
CA LYS A 20 14.62 32.67 4.69
C LYS A 20 14.04 34.09 4.75
N VAL A 21 12.71 34.25 4.74
CA VAL A 21 12.06 35.57 4.69
C VAL A 21 10.95 35.70 5.72
N VAL A 22 11.24 35.56 7.01
CA VAL A 22 10.44 36.18 8.08
C VAL A 22 11.36 36.46 9.28
N SER A 23 11.95 37.65 9.35
CA SER A 23 12.34 38.29 10.63
C SER A 23 12.70 39.76 10.39
N THR A 24 11.86 40.65 10.96
CA THR A 24 12.02 42.08 11.35
C THR A 24 10.67 42.80 11.12
N SER A 25 9.80 43.02 12.13
CA SER A 25 9.75 44.19 13.06
C SER A 25 9.63 45.53 12.31
N ALA A 26 8.78 46.53 12.61
CA ALA A 26 8.00 46.85 13.80
C ALA A 26 6.91 47.91 13.45
N THR A 27 6.00 48.08 14.42
CA THR A 27 5.07 49.16 14.76
C THR A 27 5.30 50.57 14.19
N GLN A 28 4.20 51.25 13.83
CA GLN A 28 3.94 52.65 14.21
C GLN A 28 2.45 53.00 14.07
N GLU A 29 1.90 53.55 15.16
CA GLU A 29 0.63 54.27 15.26
C GLU A 29 0.77 55.64 14.60
N GLU A 30 -0.29 56.16 13.96
CA GLU A 30 -0.55 57.60 13.96
C GLU A 30 -2.04 57.90 13.72
N GLU A 31 -2.49 58.88 14.49
CA GLU A 31 -3.82 59.37 14.76
C GLU A 31 -4.15 60.53 13.81
N PHE A 32 -5.34 60.56 13.20
CA PHE A 32 -5.93 61.84 12.75
C PHE A 32 -7.46 61.76 12.67
N LYS A 33 -8.11 62.69 13.39
CA LYS A 33 -9.54 63.02 13.34
C LYS A 33 -9.83 63.90 12.11
N ASP A 34 -11.01 63.79 11.50
CA ASP A 34 -12.03 64.84 11.62
C ASP A 34 -13.28 64.57 10.74
N GLU A 35 -14.42 64.89 11.36
CA GLU A 35 -15.66 65.50 10.84
C GLU A 35 -16.53 64.76 9.78
N ASP A 36 -17.66 64.23 10.27
CA ASP A 36 -19.01 64.25 9.63
C ASP A 36 -19.56 65.72 9.67
N PRO A 37 -20.64 66.15 8.97
CA PRO A 37 -21.74 65.36 8.39
C PRO A 37 -22.30 65.87 7.03
N ASP A 38 -23.11 65.07 6.32
CA ASP A 38 -24.38 65.60 5.83
C ASP A 38 -25.37 64.51 5.38
N SER A 39 -26.64 64.82 5.61
CA SER A 39 -27.80 63.94 5.53
C SER A 39 -28.31 63.81 4.10
N GLU A 40 -28.85 62.64 3.72
CA GLU A 40 -30.12 62.61 2.98
C GLU A 40 -30.83 61.24 3.09
N LEU A 41 -32.02 61.32 3.68
CA LEU A 41 -33.05 60.30 3.73
C LEU A 41 -33.69 60.15 2.35
N VAL A 42 -33.70 58.95 1.79
CA VAL A 42 -34.72 58.56 0.81
C VAL A 42 -35.28 57.18 1.18
N MET A 43 -36.54 57.20 1.64
CA MET A 43 -37.41 56.03 1.68
C MET A 43 -37.84 55.68 0.26
N GLU A 44 -37.62 54.44 -0.19
CA GLU A 44 -38.41 53.85 -1.27
C GLU A 44 -38.95 52.47 -0.88
N ARG A 45 -40.26 52.33 -1.09
CA ARG A 45 -41.09 51.17 -0.75
C ARG A 45 -40.94 50.06 -1.80
N GLN A 46 -40.90 48.84 -1.28
CA GLN A 46 -41.29 47.55 -1.86
C GLN A 46 -41.81 47.54 -3.32
N THR A 47 -41.15 46.74 -4.16
CA THR A 47 -41.85 45.87 -5.12
C THR A 47 -41.27 44.45 -5.06
N GLN A 48 -42.17 43.50 -4.81
CA GLN A 48 -41.93 42.06 -4.92
C GLN A 48 -41.54 41.71 -6.36
N ASN A 49 -40.41 41.03 -6.55
CA ASN A 49 -40.22 40.17 -7.71
C ASN A 49 -39.59 38.85 -7.25
N GLN A 50 -40.36 37.77 -7.42
CA GLN A 50 -39.95 36.40 -7.17
C GLN A 50 -38.95 35.98 -8.26
N THR A 51 -37.73 35.69 -7.85
CA THR A 51 -36.75 34.90 -8.64
C THR A 51 -36.74 33.45 -8.16
N PRO A 52 -36.45 32.46 -9.03
CA PRO A 52 -36.73 31.06 -8.74
C PRO A 52 -35.80 30.50 -7.66
N ARG A 53 -36.38 29.76 -6.70
CA ARG A 53 -35.69 29.00 -5.64
C ARG A 53 -34.68 28.00 -6.23
N LYS A 54 -33.42 28.39 -6.35
CA LYS A 54 -32.24 27.51 -6.46
C LYS A 54 -31.18 27.61 -5.34
N PRO A 55 -31.36 28.22 -4.14
CA PRO A 55 -30.31 28.24 -3.12
C PRO A 55 -30.38 27.13 -2.05
N ARG A 56 -31.51 26.42 -1.89
CA ARG A 56 -31.68 25.47 -0.76
C ARG A 56 -30.88 24.16 -0.86
N ILE A 57 -30.62 23.68 -2.07
CA ILE A 57 -29.89 22.41 -2.28
C ILE A 57 -28.40 22.61 -2.02
N ARG A 58 -27.81 23.70 -2.54
CA ARG A 58 -26.40 24.04 -2.33
C ARG A 58 -26.06 24.33 -0.86
N GLN A 59 -26.98 24.93 -0.10
CA GLN A 59 -26.80 25.15 1.35
C GLN A 59 -26.80 23.82 2.14
N ALA A 60 -27.71 22.90 1.81
CA ALA A 60 -27.74 21.58 2.44
C ALA A 60 -26.44 20.79 2.15
N GLU A 61 -25.95 20.82 0.91
CA GLU A 61 -24.68 20.17 0.55
C GLU A 61 -23.48 20.80 1.28
N SER A 62 -23.50 22.14 1.41
CA SER A 62 -22.49 22.92 2.13
C SER A 62 -22.40 22.58 3.62
N ASP A 63 -23.52 22.23 4.27
CA ASP A 63 -23.59 21.94 5.70
C ASP A 63 -23.22 20.49 6.04
N MET A 64 -23.36 19.56 5.09
CA MET A 64 -23.03 18.13 5.29
C MET A 64 -21.53 17.87 5.37
N LEU A 65 -20.72 18.74 4.75
CA LEU A 65 -19.26 18.75 4.89
C LEU A 65 -18.79 19.67 6.03
N SER A 66 -19.70 20.12 6.91
CA SER A 66 -19.27 20.75 8.15
C SER A 66 -18.73 19.67 9.10
N GLY A 67 -17.59 19.91 9.76
CA GLY A 67 -17.05 18.97 10.77
C GLY A 67 -18.06 18.67 11.90
N THR A 68 -19.04 19.56 12.12
CA THR A 68 -20.14 19.39 13.08
C THR A 68 -21.28 18.50 12.62
N TYR A 69 -21.36 18.16 11.32
CA TYR A 69 -22.46 17.36 10.78
C TYR A 69 -22.47 15.96 11.35
N LEU A 70 -21.31 15.32 11.50
CA LEU A 70 -21.23 13.97 12.07
C LEU A 70 -21.41 14.01 13.60
N SER A 71 -20.83 14.99 14.29
CA SER A 71 -20.93 15.12 15.74
C SER A 71 -22.36 15.39 16.23
N GLY A 72 -23.17 16.09 15.42
CA GLY A 72 -24.59 16.34 15.71
C GLY A 72 -25.51 15.12 15.67
N ALA A 73 -25.02 13.92 15.30
CA ALA A 73 -25.78 12.67 15.41
C ALA A 73 -25.92 12.18 16.86
N GLY A 74 -25.06 12.69 17.77
CA GLY A 74 -25.04 12.27 19.17
C GLY A 74 -24.72 10.78 19.32
N ARG A 75 -25.44 10.08 20.22
CA ARG A 75 -25.26 8.65 20.50
C ARG A 75 -26.13 7.73 19.64
N ASN A 76 -26.86 8.26 18.65
CA ASN A 76 -27.80 7.46 17.84
C ASN A 76 -27.10 6.84 16.63
N THR A 77 -26.84 5.54 16.70
CA THR A 77 -26.19 4.75 15.64
C THR A 77 -26.89 4.85 14.29
N SER A 78 -28.23 4.73 14.25
CA SER A 78 -28.98 4.80 12.98
C SER A 78 -28.87 6.17 12.30
N THR A 79 -28.91 7.24 13.11
CA THR A 79 -28.73 8.61 12.60
C THR A 79 -27.31 8.82 12.10
N LEU A 80 -26.31 8.33 12.83
CA LEU A 80 -24.91 8.41 12.43
C LEU A 80 -24.65 7.68 11.12
N SER A 81 -25.11 6.42 10.98
CA SER A 81 -24.99 5.65 9.73
C SER A 81 -25.64 6.37 8.55
N LYS A 82 -26.83 6.97 8.76
CA LYS A 82 -27.50 7.76 7.71
C LYS A 82 -26.65 8.96 7.29
N ARG A 83 -26.08 9.70 8.25
CA ARG A 83 -25.23 10.87 7.94
C ARG A 83 -23.94 10.47 7.22
N LEU A 84 -23.26 9.42 7.70
CA LEU A 84 -22.07 8.89 7.04
C LEU A 84 -22.35 8.43 5.61
N LYS A 85 -23.45 7.72 5.38
CA LYS A 85 -23.85 7.30 4.04
C LYS A 85 -24.06 8.50 3.11
N GLN A 86 -24.69 9.56 3.59
CA GLN A 86 -24.88 10.76 2.78
C GLN A 86 -23.57 11.50 2.50
N VAL A 87 -22.64 11.55 3.47
CA VAL A 87 -21.29 12.10 3.25
C VAL A 87 -20.58 11.28 2.18
N TRP A 88 -20.62 9.96 2.26
CA TRP A 88 -20.04 9.06 1.26
C TRP A 88 -20.63 9.30 -0.15
N GLU A 89 -21.97 9.32 -0.28
CA GLU A 89 -22.65 9.58 -1.57
C GLU A 89 -22.31 10.95 -2.17
N MET A 90 -22.05 11.96 -1.33
CA MET A 90 -21.60 13.28 -1.78
C MET A 90 -20.15 13.25 -2.25
N LEU A 91 -19.27 12.60 -1.50
CA LEU A 91 -17.86 12.48 -1.86
C LEU A 91 -17.70 11.74 -3.20
N GLN A 92 -18.46 10.66 -3.43
CA GLN A 92 -18.45 9.93 -4.70
C GLN A 92 -18.80 10.81 -5.92
N LYS A 93 -19.67 11.80 -5.75
CA LYS A 93 -20.04 12.76 -6.81
C LYS A 93 -19.04 13.88 -6.98
N THR A 94 -18.09 14.02 -6.06
CA THR A 94 -17.10 15.09 -6.06
C THR A 94 -15.90 14.66 -6.90
N SER A 95 -15.53 15.47 -7.91
CA SER A 95 -14.33 15.24 -8.73
C SER A 95 -13.05 15.43 -7.92
N SER A 96 -11.94 14.82 -8.35
CA SER A 96 -10.64 15.00 -7.69
C SER A 96 -10.12 16.43 -7.79
N THR A 97 -9.25 16.82 -6.85
CA THR A 97 -8.61 18.13 -6.80
C THR A 97 -7.82 18.41 -8.07
N GLN A 98 -7.14 17.40 -8.61
CA GLN A 98 -6.47 17.51 -9.91
C GLN A 98 -7.44 17.93 -11.03
N GLN A 99 -8.58 17.25 -11.14
CA GLN A 99 -9.55 17.52 -12.19
C GLN A 99 -10.20 18.90 -12.00
N GLN A 100 -10.51 19.27 -10.75
CA GLN A 100 -11.02 20.60 -10.44
C GLN A 100 -10.02 21.71 -10.79
N GLN A 101 -8.72 21.45 -10.66
CA GLN A 101 -7.66 22.38 -11.05
C GLN A 101 -7.59 22.55 -12.57
N GLU A 102 -7.67 21.44 -13.30
CA GLU A 102 -7.67 21.43 -14.77
C GLU A 102 -8.92 22.14 -15.34
N ASP A 103 -10.08 21.95 -14.70
CA ASP A 103 -11.34 22.59 -15.08
C ASP A 103 -11.46 24.05 -14.59
N GLY A 104 -10.53 24.53 -13.75
CA GLY A 104 -10.54 25.87 -13.18
C GLY A 104 -11.67 26.12 -12.15
N VAL A 105 -12.19 25.06 -11.53
CA VAL A 105 -13.34 25.08 -10.60
C VAL A 105 -12.93 24.83 -9.14
N LEU A 106 -11.64 24.93 -8.81
CA LEU A 106 -11.15 24.74 -7.44
C LEU A 106 -11.83 25.72 -6.47
N ASP A 107 -12.63 25.18 -5.55
CA ASP A 107 -13.19 25.93 -4.43
C ASP A 107 -12.35 25.67 -3.17
N ALA A 108 -11.51 26.64 -2.79
CA ALA A 108 -10.69 26.58 -1.59
C ALA A 108 -11.53 26.35 -0.31
N ARG A 109 -12.78 26.81 -0.27
CA ARG A 109 -13.67 26.57 0.87
C ARG A 109 -14.15 25.12 0.91
N ALA A 110 -14.37 24.49 -0.24
CA ALA A 110 -14.72 23.07 -0.31
C ALA A 110 -13.56 22.19 0.17
N ALA A 111 -12.33 22.51 -0.23
CA ALA A 111 -11.12 21.82 0.26
C ALA A 111 -10.95 21.97 1.79
N GLN A 112 -11.16 23.18 2.33
CA GLN A 112 -11.11 23.41 3.78
C GLN A 112 -12.17 22.57 4.53
N LYS A 113 -13.40 22.52 4.01
CA LYS A 113 -14.48 21.71 4.59
C LYS A 113 -14.16 20.22 4.56
N LEU A 114 -13.56 19.73 3.47
CA LEU A 114 -13.13 18.34 3.35
C LEU A 114 -12.11 17.99 4.45
N GLY A 115 -11.15 18.88 4.71
CA GLY A 115 -10.20 18.72 5.82
C GLY A 115 -10.88 18.62 7.19
N LEU A 116 -11.93 19.43 7.45
CA LEU A 116 -12.69 19.33 8.70
C LEU A 116 -13.43 18.00 8.84
N VAL A 117 -13.98 17.47 7.75
CA VAL A 117 -14.61 16.14 7.73
C VAL A 117 -13.57 15.06 7.99
N ALA A 118 -12.38 15.16 7.38
CA ALA A 118 -11.29 14.22 7.59
C ALA A 118 -10.89 14.14 9.07
N VAL A 119 -10.71 15.28 9.74
CA VAL A 119 -10.38 15.34 11.17
C VAL A 119 -11.49 14.74 12.05
N GLU A 120 -12.76 14.99 11.73
CA GLU A 120 -13.87 14.40 12.49
C GLU A 120 -13.95 12.88 12.30
N LEU A 121 -13.69 12.36 11.10
CA LEU A 121 -13.66 10.91 10.83
C LEU A 121 -12.55 10.17 11.60
N LEU A 122 -11.47 10.87 11.94
CA LEU A 122 -10.36 10.34 12.74
C LEU A 122 -10.62 10.36 14.26
N GLN A 123 -11.81 10.75 14.71
CA GLN A 123 -12.17 10.65 16.11
C GLN A 123 -12.30 9.19 16.53
N GLU A 124 -11.72 8.84 17.68
CA GLU A 124 -11.66 7.44 18.16
C GLU A 124 -13.04 6.80 18.31
N LYS A 125 -14.04 7.61 18.67
CA LYS A 125 -15.46 7.22 18.76
C LYS A 125 -16.02 6.65 17.44
N LEU A 126 -15.46 7.04 16.29
CA LEU A 126 -15.84 6.58 14.96
C LEU A 126 -14.97 5.41 14.50
N LEU A 127 -13.65 5.53 14.63
CA LEU A 127 -12.71 4.47 14.26
C LEU A 127 -12.95 3.18 15.05
N GLN A 128 -13.17 3.28 16.37
CA GLN A 128 -13.49 2.14 17.25
C GLN A 128 -15.00 2.01 17.55
N HIS A 129 -15.86 2.53 16.67
CA HIS A 129 -17.30 2.45 16.91
C HIS A 129 -17.76 0.99 17.00
N LYS A 130 -18.64 0.65 17.98
CA LYS A 130 -19.04 -0.75 18.23
C LYS A 130 -19.72 -1.43 17.02
N ASP A 131 -20.55 -0.68 16.30
CA ASP A 131 -21.25 -1.15 15.10
C ASP A 131 -20.29 -1.27 13.91
N LYS A 132 -20.16 -2.48 13.36
CA LYS A 132 -19.30 -2.78 12.19
C LYS A 132 -19.75 -2.02 10.94
N HIS A 133 -21.05 -1.82 10.76
CA HIS A 133 -21.58 -1.09 9.61
C HIS A 133 -21.15 0.38 9.64
N VAL A 134 -21.16 1.02 10.82
CA VAL A 134 -20.63 2.38 11.00
C VAL A 134 -19.15 2.43 10.60
N ARG A 135 -18.33 1.49 11.09
CA ARG A 135 -16.90 1.45 10.74
C ARG A 135 -16.68 1.29 9.22
N SER A 136 -17.45 0.42 8.57
CA SER A 136 -17.37 0.25 7.10
C SER A 136 -17.70 1.53 6.34
N LEU A 137 -18.70 2.30 6.79
CA LEU A 137 -19.05 3.62 6.21
C LEU A 137 -17.97 4.68 6.44
N VAL A 138 -17.33 4.68 7.62
CA VAL A 138 -16.20 5.57 7.90
C VAL A 138 -15.06 5.29 6.92
N ALA A 139 -14.76 4.03 6.63
CA ALA A 139 -13.72 3.67 5.66
C ALA A 139 -14.08 4.09 4.22
N CYS A 140 -15.34 3.93 3.81
CA CYS A 140 -15.83 4.50 2.55
C CYS A 140 -15.64 6.02 2.46
N CYS A 141 -15.90 6.75 3.55
CA CYS A 141 -15.68 8.20 3.56
C CYS A 141 -14.19 8.53 3.48
N LEU A 142 -13.33 7.84 4.23
CA LEU A 142 -11.89 8.09 4.25
C LEU A 142 -11.23 7.79 2.89
N VAL A 143 -11.57 6.68 2.23
CA VAL A 143 -11.01 6.35 0.92
C VAL A 143 -11.46 7.35 -0.16
N GLU A 144 -12.69 7.84 -0.07
CA GLU A 144 -13.18 8.87 -0.99
C GLU A 144 -12.55 10.24 -0.72
N ILE A 145 -12.24 10.58 0.54
CA ILE A 145 -11.45 11.77 0.87
C ILE A 145 -10.05 11.69 0.24
N LEU A 146 -9.38 10.54 0.32
CA LEU A 146 -8.12 10.30 -0.37
C LEU A 146 -8.27 10.49 -1.90
N ARG A 147 -9.35 9.97 -2.50
CA ARG A 147 -9.65 10.15 -3.92
C ARG A 147 -9.86 11.61 -4.31
N VAL A 148 -10.68 12.33 -3.55
CA VAL A 148 -10.99 13.74 -3.84
C VAL A 148 -9.76 14.62 -3.67
N SER A 149 -8.88 14.30 -2.73
CA SER A 149 -7.68 15.12 -2.45
C SER A 149 -6.51 14.84 -3.38
N SER A 150 -6.53 13.70 -4.09
CA SER A 150 -5.49 13.31 -5.05
C SER A 150 -5.18 14.44 -6.06
N PRO A 151 -3.88 14.74 -6.30
CA PRO A 151 -2.70 13.94 -5.93
C PRO A 151 -2.15 14.23 -4.52
N ASP A 152 -2.66 15.24 -3.83
CA ASP A 152 -2.16 15.64 -2.52
C ASP A 152 -2.81 14.82 -1.39
N SER A 153 -2.11 14.69 -0.26
CA SER A 153 -2.68 14.07 0.94
C SER A 153 -3.66 15.05 1.62
N PRO A 154 -4.87 14.61 2.00
CA PRO A 154 -5.79 15.41 2.83
C PRO A 154 -5.33 15.52 4.29
N PHE A 155 -4.38 14.68 4.70
CA PHE A 155 -3.91 14.57 6.08
C PHE A 155 -2.58 15.29 6.24
N SER A 156 -2.45 16.03 7.33
CA SER A 156 -1.35 17.00 7.53
C SER A 156 -0.12 16.38 8.20
N SER A 157 -0.25 15.19 8.79
CA SER A 157 0.83 14.51 9.50
C SER A 157 0.94 13.02 9.14
N ASN A 158 2.14 12.46 9.33
CA ASN A 158 2.38 11.02 9.19
C ASN A 158 1.57 10.21 10.22
N GLU A 159 1.31 10.76 11.41
CA GLU A 159 0.46 10.12 12.42
C GLU A 159 -0.99 9.98 11.94
N GLU A 160 -1.56 11.02 11.34
CA GLU A 160 -2.91 10.96 10.75
C GLU A 160 -2.97 9.92 9.62
N LEU A 161 -1.99 9.94 8.71
CA LEU A 161 -1.89 8.94 7.63
C LEU A 161 -1.80 7.52 8.18
N TYR A 162 -0.96 7.32 9.21
CA TYR A 162 -0.83 6.03 9.87
C TYR A 162 -2.18 5.58 10.46
N ARG A 163 -2.91 6.45 11.16
CA ARG A 163 -4.24 6.11 11.73
C ARG A 163 -5.26 5.77 10.64
N VAL A 164 -5.25 6.50 9.53
CA VAL A 164 -6.11 6.22 8.36
C VAL A 164 -5.81 4.84 7.80
N PHE A 165 -4.55 4.56 7.45
CA PHE A 165 -4.20 3.28 6.82
C PHE A 165 -4.31 2.10 7.78
N LYS A 166 -4.00 2.26 9.07
CA LYS A 166 -4.27 1.23 10.08
C LYS A 166 -5.74 0.83 10.09
N PHE A 167 -6.64 1.82 10.07
CA PHE A 167 -8.07 1.59 10.04
C PHE A 167 -8.55 0.99 8.70
N LEU A 168 -8.06 1.49 7.56
CA LEU A 168 -8.41 0.94 6.24
C LEU A 168 -7.94 -0.52 6.10
N ILE A 169 -6.75 -0.85 6.58
CA ILE A 169 -6.23 -2.23 6.60
C ILE A 169 -7.10 -3.12 7.49
N GLU A 170 -7.56 -2.65 8.65
CA GLU A 170 -8.52 -3.39 9.47
C GLU A 170 -9.81 -3.69 8.69
N GLN A 171 -10.32 -2.73 7.92
CA GLN A 171 -11.50 -2.95 7.09
C GLN A 171 -11.25 -3.91 5.92
N LEU A 172 -10.06 -3.86 5.30
CA LEU A 172 -9.67 -4.79 4.24
C LEU A 172 -9.55 -6.23 4.77
N ARG A 173 -9.13 -6.42 6.02
CA ARG A 173 -9.11 -7.74 6.65
C ARG A 173 -10.50 -8.36 6.85
N ALA A 174 -11.54 -7.54 6.79
CA ALA A 174 -12.93 -7.97 6.94
C ALA A 174 -13.61 -8.27 5.59
N LEU A 175 -12.88 -8.24 4.46
CA LEU A 175 -13.40 -8.65 3.16
C LEU A 175 -13.99 -10.06 3.23
N ALA A 176 -15.25 -10.18 2.79
CA ALA A 176 -15.93 -11.47 2.76
C ALA A 176 -15.32 -12.38 1.68
N PRO A 177 -15.13 -13.69 1.99
CA PRO A 177 -14.59 -14.65 1.04
C PRO A 177 -15.53 -14.90 -0.13
N GLU A 178 -16.84 -15.01 0.14
CA GLU A 178 -17.87 -15.19 -0.88
C GLU A 178 -18.45 -13.83 -1.31
N GLN A 179 -18.99 -13.77 -2.54
CA GLN A 179 -19.76 -12.61 -3.01
C GLN A 179 -21.09 -12.53 -2.27
N THR A 180 -21.04 -11.96 -1.07
CA THR A 180 -22.20 -11.60 -0.26
C THR A 180 -22.69 -10.22 -0.67
N THR A 181 -24.01 -10.02 -0.65
CA THR A 181 -24.64 -8.74 -1.00
C THR A 181 -24.90 -7.85 0.21
N THR A 182 -24.26 -8.13 1.36
CA THR A 182 -24.46 -7.29 2.54
C THR A 182 -23.84 -5.91 2.32
N SER A 183 -24.43 -4.89 2.94
CA SER A 183 -23.98 -3.51 2.77
C SER A 183 -22.53 -3.31 3.21
N SER A 184 -22.08 -4.00 4.27
CA SER A 184 -20.70 -3.89 4.77
C SER A 184 -19.69 -4.53 3.81
N ASP A 185 -20.03 -5.65 3.17
CA ASP A 185 -19.11 -6.32 2.23
C ASP A 185 -18.92 -5.47 0.97
N LEU A 186 -20.00 -4.83 0.49
CA LEU A 186 -19.94 -3.85 -0.60
C LEU A 186 -19.07 -2.65 -0.23
N HIS A 187 -19.10 -2.20 1.03
CA HIS A 187 -18.24 -1.13 1.51
C HIS A 187 -16.76 -1.53 1.52
N HIS A 188 -16.43 -2.72 2.04
CA HIS A 188 -15.05 -3.22 2.06
C HIS A 188 -14.51 -3.41 0.64
N PHE A 189 -15.32 -3.93 -0.27
CA PHE A 189 -14.98 -4.03 -1.69
C PHE A 189 -14.74 -2.66 -2.32
N HIS A 190 -15.59 -1.68 -2.05
CA HIS A 190 -15.41 -0.30 -2.54
C HIS A 190 -14.10 0.33 -2.03
N VAL A 191 -13.72 0.07 -0.78
CA VAL A 191 -12.43 0.52 -0.22
C VAL A 191 -11.27 -0.07 -1.01
N LEU A 192 -11.26 -1.38 -1.25
CA LEU A 192 -10.22 -2.03 -2.05
C LEU A 192 -10.17 -1.48 -3.48
N GLU A 193 -11.33 -1.35 -4.14
CA GLU A 193 -11.42 -0.87 -5.52
C GLU A 193 -10.96 0.58 -5.67
N SER A 194 -11.33 1.46 -4.73
CA SER A 194 -10.93 2.86 -4.73
C SER A 194 -9.42 3.02 -4.48
N LEU A 195 -8.85 2.29 -3.51
CA LEU A 195 -7.40 2.28 -3.26
C LEU A 195 -6.58 1.85 -4.49
N ALA A 196 -7.05 0.82 -5.20
CA ALA A 196 -6.37 0.31 -6.40
C ALA A 196 -6.49 1.26 -7.60
N THR A 197 -7.69 1.82 -7.83
CA THR A 197 -7.98 2.69 -8.99
C THR A 197 -7.26 4.02 -8.88
N VAL A 198 -7.26 4.61 -7.68
CA VAL A 198 -6.65 5.93 -7.42
C VAL A 198 -5.16 5.80 -7.14
N LYS A 199 -4.69 4.62 -6.74
CA LYS A 199 -3.34 4.38 -6.23
C LYS A 199 -3.00 5.21 -4.99
N SER A 200 -4.01 5.57 -4.19
CA SER A 200 -3.81 6.30 -2.92
C SER A 200 -3.05 5.48 -1.88
N CYS A 201 -3.00 4.15 -2.05
CA CYS A 201 -2.13 3.26 -1.28
C CYS A 201 -0.64 3.63 -1.35
N LEU A 202 -0.16 4.34 -2.38
CA LEU A 202 1.23 4.79 -2.47
C LEU A 202 1.64 5.72 -1.32
N LEU A 203 0.68 6.35 -0.63
CA LEU A 203 0.95 7.15 0.57
C LEU A 203 1.53 6.33 1.74
N VAL A 204 1.47 5.00 1.71
CA VAL A 204 2.13 4.14 2.70
C VAL A 204 3.60 3.90 2.40
N VAL A 205 4.07 4.19 1.18
CA VAL A 205 5.47 4.05 0.78
C VAL A 205 6.26 5.19 1.43
N GLY A 206 7.25 4.85 2.25
CA GLY A 206 8.01 5.80 3.07
C GLY A 206 7.28 6.32 4.32
N LEU A 207 6.14 5.71 4.70
CA LEU A 207 5.47 5.98 5.96
C LEU A 207 6.09 5.14 7.09
N ASP A 208 7.17 5.66 7.67
CA ASP A 208 7.94 4.98 8.73
C ASP A 208 7.38 5.22 10.14
N PHE A 209 6.37 6.08 10.27
CA PHE A 209 5.74 6.32 11.57
C PHE A 209 4.95 5.08 12.03
N THR A 210 5.25 4.61 13.24
CA THR A 210 4.50 3.55 13.93
C THR A 210 4.13 4.02 15.33
N SER A 211 3.04 3.47 15.89
CA SER A 211 2.61 3.81 17.26
C SER A 211 3.41 3.06 18.32
N GLU A 212 4.00 1.92 17.94
CA GLU A 212 4.74 1.02 18.82
C GLU A 212 6.10 0.70 18.17
N GLU A 213 7.16 0.61 18.98
CA GLU A 213 8.54 0.43 18.49
C GLU A 213 8.76 -0.91 17.76
N GLU A 214 7.99 -1.94 18.11
CA GLU A 214 8.10 -3.29 17.53
C GLU A 214 7.11 -3.55 16.38
N GLU A 215 6.24 -2.59 16.08
CA GLU A 215 5.25 -2.75 15.02
C GLU A 215 5.93 -2.57 13.65
N ASP A 216 5.61 -3.46 12.71
CA ASP A 216 6.11 -3.31 11.35
C ASP A 216 5.60 -2.02 10.70
N VAL A 217 6.40 -1.45 9.80
CA VAL A 217 5.98 -0.28 9.00
C VAL A 217 4.70 -0.57 8.20
N MET A 218 3.95 0.48 7.88
CA MET A 218 2.60 0.37 7.31
C MET A 218 2.55 -0.46 6.02
N LEU A 219 3.56 -0.35 5.16
CA LEU A 219 3.67 -1.11 3.92
C LEU A 219 3.71 -2.64 4.17
N VAL A 220 4.50 -3.08 5.16
CA VAL A 220 4.60 -4.48 5.55
C VAL A 220 3.27 -4.98 6.13
N GLN A 221 2.60 -4.16 6.95
CA GLN A 221 1.29 -4.49 7.49
C GLN A 221 0.22 -4.67 6.41
N LEU A 222 0.25 -3.83 5.36
CA LEU A 222 -0.67 -3.91 4.22
C LEU A 222 -0.48 -5.22 3.45
N PHE A 223 0.76 -5.56 3.10
CA PHE A 223 1.07 -6.79 2.37
C PHE A 223 0.66 -8.02 3.18
N ARG A 224 0.96 -8.03 4.48
CA ARG A 224 0.57 -9.12 5.37
C ARG A 224 -0.95 -9.25 5.45
N ALA A 225 -1.68 -8.13 5.49
CA ALA A 225 -3.13 -8.16 5.48
C ALA A 225 -3.67 -8.82 4.21
N PHE A 226 -3.17 -8.45 3.01
CA PHE A 226 -3.63 -9.07 1.77
C PHE A 226 -3.34 -10.57 1.71
N PHE A 227 -2.14 -11.02 2.06
CA PHE A 227 -1.82 -12.44 2.06
C PHE A 227 -2.63 -13.24 3.08
N ASN A 228 -2.95 -12.66 4.25
CA ASN A 228 -3.75 -13.33 5.28
C ASN A 228 -5.25 -13.32 4.97
N THR A 229 -5.72 -12.34 4.21
CA THR A 229 -7.15 -12.21 3.87
C THR A 229 -7.51 -13.02 2.64
N LEU A 230 -6.63 -13.11 1.65
CA LEU A 230 -6.91 -13.87 0.43
C LEU A 230 -7.13 -15.36 0.75
N GLY A 231 -8.22 -15.90 0.21
CA GLY A 231 -8.58 -17.31 0.27
C GLY A 231 -9.19 -17.76 -1.06
N GLU A 232 -9.31 -19.08 -1.25
CA GLU A 232 -9.70 -19.72 -2.51
C GLU A 232 -11.08 -19.26 -3.04
N GLU A 233 -11.98 -18.89 -2.13
CA GLU A 233 -13.34 -18.43 -2.43
C GLU A 233 -13.41 -17.03 -3.03
N HIS A 234 -12.36 -16.21 -2.87
CA HIS A 234 -12.38 -14.84 -3.37
C HIS A 234 -12.40 -14.80 -4.90
N SER A 235 -13.09 -13.80 -5.45
CA SER A 235 -13.12 -13.58 -6.89
C SER A 235 -11.74 -13.17 -7.45
N ALA A 236 -11.51 -13.46 -8.73
CA ALA A 236 -10.32 -12.98 -9.46
C ALA A 236 -10.20 -11.45 -9.41
N LYS A 237 -11.32 -10.73 -9.35
CA LYS A 237 -11.32 -9.27 -9.28
C LYS A 237 -10.67 -8.79 -7.98
N ILE A 238 -10.99 -9.41 -6.84
CA ILE A 238 -10.40 -9.04 -5.53
C ILE A 238 -8.90 -9.29 -5.53
N GLU A 239 -8.47 -10.47 -5.97
CA GLU A 239 -7.05 -10.81 -6.08
C GLU A 239 -6.30 -9.83 -6.98
N ASN A 240 -6.84 -9.52 -8.16
CA ASN A 240 -6.21 -8.58 -9.10
C ASN A 240 -6.11 -7.16 -8.53
N LEU A 241 -7.10 -6.70 -7.75
CA LEU A 241 -7.05 -5.39 -7.09
C LEU A 241 -5.97 -5.36 -6.00
N MET A 242 -5.88 -6.38 -5.15
CA MET A 242 -4.83 -6.51 -4.13
C MET A 242 -3.44 -6.54 -4.79
N LEU A 243 -3.28 -7.37 -5.82
CA LEU A 243 -2.04 -7.51 -6.57
C LEU A 243 -1.64 -6.20 -7.27
N SER A 244 -2.60 -5.47 -7.87
CA SER A 244 -2.35 -4.17 -8.49
C SER A 244 -1.82 -3.15 -7.49
N ILE A 245 -2.38 -3.12 -6.28
CA ILE A 245 -1.89 -2.27 -5.18
C ILE A 245 -0.45 -2.66 -4.80
N MET A 246 -0.20 -3.96 -4.59
CA MET A 246 1.12 -4.45 -4.16
C MET A 246 2.20 -4.16 -5.20
N VAL A 247 1.91 -4.41 -6.48
CA VAL A 247 2.83 -4.08 -7.59
C VAL A 247 3.14 -2.58 -7.60
N ALA A 248 2.12 -1.73 -7.55
CA ALA A 248 2.32 -0.28 -7.55
C ALA A 248 3.19 0.19 -6.37
N CYS A 249 3.01 -0.40 -5.18
CA CYS A 249 3.83 -0.08 -4.02
C CYS A 249 5.29 -0.51 -4.20
N ILE A 250 5.56 -1.70 -4.76
CA ILE A 250 6.93 -2.14 -5.05
C ILE A 250 7.58 -1.23 -6.10
N GLU A 251 6.86 -0.84 -7.14
CA GLU A 251 7.35 0.06 -8.19
C GLU A 251 7.76 1.45 -7.66
N GLU A 252 7.09 1.95 -6.62
CA GLU A 252 7.39 3.24 -5.98
C GLU A 252 8.43 3.13 -4.86
N THR A 253 8.73 1.92 -4.38
CA THR A 253 9.66 1.71 -3.25
C THR A 253 11.11 1.75 -3.72
N ASP A 254 11.94 2.58 -3.07
CA ASP A 254 13.37 2.69 -3.40
C ASP A 254 14.18 1.44 -3.01
N ASN A 255 13.85 0.82 -1.87
CA ASN A 255 14.54 -0.37 -1.36
C ASN A 255 13.56 -1.31 -0.64
N VAL A 256 13.60 -2.61 -0.99
CA VAL A 256 12.75 -3.64 -0.38
C VAL A 256 13.51 -4.29 0.78
N GLU A 257 13.10 -3.96 2.01
CA GLU A 257 13.74 -4.45 3.22
C GLU A 257 13.30 -5.87 3.61
N GLN A 258 14.09 -6.50 4.49
CA GLN A 258 13.87 -7.88 4.91
C GLN A 258 12.45 -8.17 5.46
N PRO A 259 11.82 -7.34 6.32
CA PRO A 259 10.47 -7.63 6.81
C PRO A 259 9.43 -7.73 5.69
N LEU A 260 9.59 -6.94 4.62
CA LEU A 260 8.72 -7.00 3.45
C LEU A 260 8.99 -8.26 2.61
N LEU A 261 10.26 -8.63 2.43
CA LEU A 261 10.64 -9.89 1.77
C LEU A 261 10.10 -11.11 2.53
N ASP A 262 10.19 -11.11 3.87
CA ASP A 262 9.65 -12.17 4.70
C ASP A 262 8.14 -12.31 4.47
N VAL A 263 7.40 -11.20 4.40
CA VAL A 263 5.96 -11.23 4.10
C VAL A 263 5.66 -11.74 2.68
N ILE A 264 6.45 -11.34 1.67
CA ILE A 264 6.27 -11.78 0.27
C ILE A 264 6.59 -13.27 0.09
N LEU A 265 7.62 -13.77 0.77
CA LEU A 265 8.12 -15.14 0.60
C LEU A 265 7.39 -16.16 1.46
N ARG A 266 6.85 -15.77 2.62
CA ARG A 266 6.18 -16.69 3.56
C ARG A 266 5.08 -17.56 2.93
N PRO A 267 4.19 -17.05 2.04
CA PRO A 267 3.20 -17.88 1.36
C PRO A 267 3.79 -19.03 0.54
N LEU A 268 5.06 -18.92 0.10
CA LEU A 268 5.71 -19.93 -0.74
C LEU A 268 6.26 -21.12 0.05
N VAL A 269 6.43 -21.01 1.38
CA VAL A 269 7.03 -22.07 2.21
C VAL A 269 6.22 -23.36 2.20
N GLY A 270 4.89 -23.24 2.25
CA GLY A 270 3.96 -24.37 2.31
C GLY A 270 3.19 -24.59 1.00
N ALA A 271 3.62 -23.97 -0.10
CA ALA A 271 2.96 -24.14 -1.38
C ALA A 271 3.21 -25.57 -1.86
N ASN A 272 2.15 -26.37 -2.00
CA ASN A 272 2.27 -27.70 -2.57
C ASN A 272 2.82 -27.55 -4.00
N SER A 273 3.81 -28.38 -4.33
CA SER A 273 4.43 -28.43 -5.66
C SER A 273 3.42 -28.67 -6.80
N ASP A 274 2.23 -29.17 -6.44
CA ASP A 274 1.22 -29.70 -7.35
C ASP A 274 0.22 -28.63 -7.81
N ASP A 275 0.27 -27.40 -7.26
CA ASP A 275 -0.57 -26.28 -7.71
C ASP A 275 -0.09 -25.66 -9.05
N VAL A 276 1.03 -26.15 -9.62
CA VAL A 276 1.63 -25.64 -10.87
C VAL A 276 1.45 -26.62 -12.04
N GLU A 277 1.05 -27.87 -11.78
CA GLU A 277 0.75 -28.85 -12.83
C GLU A 277 -0.77 -28.89 -13.10
N MET A 278 -1.33 -27.78 -13.57
CA MET A 278 -2.53 -27.87 -14.41
C MET A 278 -2.06 -27.98 -15.85
N ASP A 279 -2.32 -29.16 -16.43
CA ASP A 279 -2.28 -29.39 -17.86
C ASP A 279 -2.85 -28.19 -18.62
N ALA A 280 -2.15 -27.78 -19.68
CA ALA A 280 -2.47 -26.64 -20.54
C ALA A 280 -3.82 -26.73 -21.28
N ASP A 281 -4.67 -27.72 -20.94
CA ASP A 281 -5.95 -28.01 -21.58
C ASP A 281 -7.19 -27.62 -20.74
N ASP A 282 -7.04 -27.18 -19.47
CA ASP A 282 -8.15 -26.63 -18.67
C ASP A 282 -7.86 -25.20 -18.17
N GLU A 283 -7.96 -24.23 -19.08
CA GLU A 283 -7.70 -22.79 -18.86
C GLU A 283 -8.55 -22.13 -17.75
N ASN A 284 -9.47 -22.83 -17.08
CA ASN A 284 -10.55 -22.18 -16.35
C ASN A 284 -10.56 -22.26 -14.82
N ILE A 285 -9.60 -22.92 -14.15
CA ILE A 285 -9.58 -22.91 -12.67
C ILE A 285 -8.17 -22.67 -12.12
N VAL A 286 -7.63 -21.47 -12.33
CA VAL A 286 -6.49 -21.00 -11.53
C VAL A 286 -6.90 -20.97 -10.06
N LYS A 287 -6.33 -21.87 -9.26
CA LYS A 287 -6.57 -21.95 -7.83
C LYS A 287 -5.98 -20.72 -7.12
N ARG A 288 -6.85 -19.83 -6.64
CA ARG A 288 -6.44 -18.58 -5.98
C ARG A 288 -5.93 -18.90 -4.59
N SER A 289 -4.69 -18.55 -4.34
CA SER A 289 -4.07 -18.78 -3.04
C SER A 289 -3.07 -17.66 -2.74
N PRO A 290 -2.73 -17.43 -1.47
CA PRO A 290 -1.67 -16.50 -1.12
C PRO A 290 -0.35 -16.81 -1.84
N ALA A 291 -0.06 -18.09 -2.09
CA ALA A 291 1.11 -18.53 -2.86
C ALA A 291 1.00 -18.13 -4.34
N HIS A 292 -0.17 -18.30 -4.98
CA HIS A 292 -0.39 -17.83 -6.35
C HIS A 292 -0.19 -16.31 -6.47
N MET A 293 -0.78 -15.52 -5.56
CA MET A 293 -0.60 -14.06 -5.54
C MET A 293 0.87 -13.67 -5.33
N ALA A 294 1.60 -14.36 -4.45
CA ALA A 294 3.03 -14.11 -4.22
C ALA A 294 3.86 -14.41 -5.47
N ARG A 295 3.59 -15.53 -6.17
CA ARG A 295 4.25 -15.88 -7.43
C ARG A 295 4.04 -14.81 -8.49
N GLU A 296 2.80 -14.37 -8.64
CA GLU A 296 2.44 -13.36 -9.63
C GLU A 296 3.04 -11.98 -9.31
N LEU A 297 3.08 -11.61 -8.03
CA LEU A 297 3.76 -10.39 -7.57
C LEU A 297 5.24 -10.40 -7.92
N ILE A 298 5.94 -11.49 -7.59
CA ILE A 298 7.37 -11.66 -7.89
C ILE A 298 7.60 -11.63 -9.40
N ARG A 299 6.73 -12.27 -10.18
CA ARG A 299 6.82 -12.28 -11.65
C ARG A 299 6.70 -10.88 -12.24
N ARG A 300 5.68 -10.11 -11.82
CA ARG A 300 5.42 -8.75 -12.32
C ARG A 300 6.47 -7.73 -11.90
N THR A 301 7.14 -7.96 -10.78
CA THR A 301 8.16 -7.05 -10.22
C THR A 301 9.57 -7.66 -10.22
N SER A 302 9.82 -8.61 -11.14
CA SER A 302 11.04 -9.43 -11.16
C SER A 302 12.32 -8.60 -11.29
N ASP A 303 12.33 -7.56 -12.12
CA ASP A 303 13.49 -6.66 -12.29
C ASP A 303 13.83 -5.89 -11.00
N LEU A 304 12.81 -5.54 -10.20
CA LEU A 304 12.96 -4.80 -8.94
C LEU A 304 13.36 -5.72 -7.78
N LEU A 305 12.78 -6.93 -7.74
CA LEU A 305 13.01 -7.89 -6.66
C LEU A 305 14.23 -8.78 -6.85
N GLN A 306 14.83 -8.85 -8.05
CA GLN A 306 15.98 -9.71 -8.32
C GLN A 306 17.12 -9.48 -7.31
N ASN A 307 17.52 -8.22 -7.10
CA ASN A 307 18.61 -7.87 -6.20
C ASN A 307 18.23 -8.08 -4.71
N PRO A 308 17.09 -7.56 -4.20
CA PRO A 308 16.63 -7.85 -2.85
C PRO A 308 16.56 -9.35 -2.51
N LEU A 309 15.99 -10.16 -3.41
CA LEU A 309 15.86 -11.61 -3.23
C LEU A 309 17.23 -12.31 -3.23
N SER A 310 18.11 -11.94 -4.17
CA SER A 310 19.47 -12.51 -4.22
C SER A 310 20.24 -12.21 -2.94
N ASN A 311 20.17 -10.96 -2.45
CA ASN A 311 20.82 -10.55 -1.22
C ASN A 311 20.24 -11.29 0.00
N PHE A 312 18.91 -11.42 0.08
CA PHE A 312 18.24 -12.18 1.13
C PHE A 312 18.73 -13.63 1.21
N PHE A 313 18.74 -14.36 0.09
CA PHE A 313 19.20 -15.75 0.07
C PHE A 313 20.69 -15.86 0.39
N ASN A 314 21.51 -14.98 -0.18
CA ASN A 314 22.94 -14.99 0.05
C ASN A 314 23.31 -14.69 1.51
N ASN A 315 22.63 -13.74 2.14
CA ASN A 315 22.84 -13.44 3.57
C ASN A 315 22.54 -14.68 4.42
N ILE A 316 21.41 -15.36 4.20
CA ILE A 316 21.06 -16.58 4.94
C ILE A 316 22.08 -17.70 4.71
N LEU A 317 22.51 -17.91 3.46
CA LEU A 317 23.48 -18.97 3.13
C LEU A 317 24.87 -18.68 3.70
N ILE A 318 25.31 -17.42 3.74
CA ILE A 318 26.64 -17.03 4.24
C ILE A 318 26.67 -17.02 5.77
N ASP A 319 25.60 -16.54 6.41
CA ASP A 319 25.54 -16.43 7.87
C ASP A 319 25.47 -17.81 8.54
N GLY A 320 24.94 -18.83 7.86
CA GLY A 320 24.94 -20.21 8.33
C GLY A 320 24.26 -20.43 9.70
N PRO A 321 24.03 -21.69 10.10
CA PRO A 321 23.58 -21.99 11.45
C PRO A 321 24.74 -21.75 12.43
N GLY A 322 24.86 -20.52 12.95
CA GLY A 322 25.73 -20.20 14.09
C GLY A 322 26.77 -19.10 13.90
N ARG A 323 26.78 -18.33 12.81
CA ARG A 323 27.59 -17.09 12.77
C ARG A 323 26.75 -15.91 13.23
N LEU A 324 27.28 -15.19 14.22
CA LEU A 324 26.64 -14.07 14.87
C LEU A 324 26.65 -12.83 13.95
N GLY A 325 25.83 -12.86 12.90
CA GLY A 325 25.55 -11.70 12.05
C GLY A 325 24.61 -10.73 12.77
N SER A 326 24.97 -9.45 12.80
CA SER A 326 24.30 -8.36 13.52
C SER A 326 22.90 -7.96 13.00
N GLN A 327 22.28 -8.78 12.16
CA GLN A 327 20.94 -8.53 11.61
C GLN A 327 19.95 -9.54 12.20
N LYS A 328 18.75 -9.07 12.55
CA LYS A 328 17.66 -9.92 13.05
C LYS A 328 17.42 -11.03 12.01
N ALA A 329 17.81 -12.26 12.34
CA ALA A 329 17.75 -13.36 11.39
C ALA A 329 16.31 -13.53 10.88
N SER A 330 16.14 -13.70 9.58
CA SER A 330 14.83 -13.95 8.97
C SER A 330 14.19 -15.18 9.62
N GLU A 331 12.88 -15.07 9.89
CA GLU A 331 12.06 -16.20 10.36
C GLU A 331 12.01 -17.33 9.33
N LEU A 332 12.34 -17.05 8.06
CA LEU A 332 12.28 -17.98 6.95
C LEU A 332 13.61 -18.72 6.69
N LYS A 333 14.63 -18.50 7.52
CA LYS A 333 15.96 -19.12 7.34
C LYS A 333 15.92 -20.64 7.20
N GLU A 334 15.03 -21.30 7.93
CA GLU A 334 14.88 -22.76 7.95
C GLU A 334 14.25 -23.30 6.65
N HIS A 335 13.67 -22.41 5.84
CA HIS A 335 13.02 -22.73 4.58
C HIS A 335 13.80 -22.21 3.37
N VAL A 336 15.05 -21.77 3.55
CA VAL A 336 15.84 -21.10 2.50
C VAL A 336 15.94 -21.93 1.23
N TYR A 337 16.20 -23.24 1.32
CA TYR A 337 16.32 -24.09 0.14
C TYR A 337 14.98 -24.30 -0.58
N THR A 338 13.88 -24.45 0.16
CA THR A 338 12.52 -24.51 -0.40
C THR A 338 12.19 -23.21 -1.13
N LEU A 339 12.49 -22.06 -0.52
CA LEU A 339 12.22 -20.75 -1.10
C LEU A 339 13.07 -20.48 -2.34
N ILE A 340 14.36 -20.88 -2.34
CA ILE A 340 15.20 -20.79 -3.55
C ILE A 340 14.57 -21.58 -4.70
N TYR A 341 14.06 -22.79 -4.42
CA TYR A 341 13.38 -23.60 -5.44
C TYR A 341 12.09 -22.93 -5.94
N GLU A 342 11.23 -22.46 -5.05
CA GLU A 342 9.98 -21.79 -5.44
C GLU A 342 10.21 -20.51 -6.23
N VAL A 343 11.18 -19.68 -5.83
CA VAL A 343 11.54 -18.47 -6.59
C VAL A 343 12.18 -18.82 -7.93
N HIS A 344 12.95 -19.91 -8.00
CA HIS A 344 13.51 -20.41 -9.27
C HIS A 344 12.41 -20.77 -10.28
N LYS A 345 11.30 -21.39 -9.85
CA LYS A 345 10.16 -21.69 -10.74
C LYS A 345 9.57 -20.44 -11.40
N ILE A 346 9.63 -19.30 -10.70
CA ILE A 346 9.09 -18.01 -11.17
C ILE A 346 10.11 -17.29 -12.06
N ASN A 347 11.34 -17.16 -11.56
CA ASN A 347 12.42 -16.46 -12.24
C ASN A 347 13.72 -17.28 -12.14
N PRO A 348 14.03 -18.11 -13.15
CA PRO A 348 15.22 -18.95 -13.15
C PRO A 348 16.54 -18.20 -13.03
N SER A 349 16.58 -16.94 -13.48
CA SER A 349 17.80 -16.13 -13.46
C SER A 349 18.32 -15.83 -12.04
N ILE A 350 17.46 -15.95 -11.02
CA ILE A 350 17.85 -15.77 -9.61
C ILE A 350 19.03 -16.67 -9.21
N LEU A 351 19.11 -17.86 -9.82
CA LEU A 351 20.17 -18.80 -9.53
C LEU A 351 21.55 -18.31 -9.97
N LEU A 352 21.65 -17.43 -10.97
CA LEU A 352 22.93 -16.83 -11.36
C LEU A 352 23.62 -16.13 -10.18
N TYR A 353 22.83 -15.59 -9.26
CA TYR A 353 23.30 -14.79 -8.14
C TYR A 353 23.42 -15.58 -6.83
N VAL A 354 22.67 -16.67 -6.68
CA VAL A 354 22.56 -17.45 -5.43
C VAL A 354 23.34 -18.76 -5.49
N LEU A 355 23.47 -19.36 -6.68
CA LEU A 355 24.09 -20.67 -6.89
C LEU A 355 25.53 -20.77 -6.34
N PRO A 356 26.42 -19.75 -6.48
CA PRO A 356 27.75 -19.84 -5.88
C PRO A 356 27.73 -20.10 -4.37
N ASN A 357 26.82 -19.46 -3.64
CA ASN A 357 26.71 -19.61 -2.19
C ASN A 357 26.01 -20.92 -1.78
N VAL A 358 25.07 -21.42 -2.59
CA VAL A 358 24.51 -22.77 -2.41
C VAL A 358 25.62 -23.82 -2.55
N CYS A 359 26.52 -23.66 -3.52
CA CYS A 359 27.64 -24.58 -3.72
C CYS A 359 28.61 -24.60 -2.52
N LEU A 360 28.79 -23.46 -1.83
CA LEU A 360 29.61 -23.43 -0.61
C LEU A 360 28.99 -24.26 0.52
N GLN A 361 27.66 -24.46 0.54
CA GLN A 361 26.99 -25.27 1.55
C GLN A 361 27.38 -26.75 1.51
N PHE A 362 27.90 -27.26 0.38
CA PHE A 362 28.39 -28.64 0.29
C PHE A 362 29.65 -28.90 1.13
N GLN A 363 30.35 -27.84 1.53
CA GLN A 363 31.59 -27.92 2.30
C GLN A 363 31.37 -27.62 3.78
N VAL A 364 30.13 -27.37 4.21
CA VAL A 364 29.79 -27.12 5.61
C VAL A 364 29.88 -28.43 6.40
N ASP A 365 30.37 -28.37 7.64
CA ASP A 365 30.57 -29.54 8.51
C ASP A 365 29.25 -30.25 8.87
N GLU A 366 28.16 -29.49 8.94
CA GLU A 366 26.84 -29.99 9.25
C GLU A 366 26.26 -30.86 8.11
N VAL A 367 26.02 -32.14 8.42
CA VAL A 367 25.54 -33.13 7.44
C VAL A 367 24.14 -32.77 6.92
N ALA A 368 23.27 -32.26 7.79
CA ALA A 368 21.91 -31.88 7.43
C ALA A 368 21.90 -30.77 6.35
N THR A 369 22.66 -29.70 6.57
CA THR A 369 22.83 -28.58 5.62
C THR A 369 23.36 -29.06 4.27
N ARG A 370 24.39 -29.92 4.26
CA ARG A 370 24.91 -30.50 3.01
C ARG A 370 23.84 -31.31 2.28
N SER A 371 23.11 -32.14 3.00
CA SER A 371 22.06 -33.00 2.43
C SER A 371 20.95 -32.18 1.77
N GLU A 372 20.48 -31.12 2.43
CA GLU A 372 19.44 -30.24 1.88
C GLU A 372 19.91 -29.47 0.66
N ALA A 373 21.14 -28.94 0.67
CA ALA A 373 21.72 -28.28 -0.49
C ALA A 373 21.83 -29.23 -1.69
N ILE A 374 22.26 -30.49 -1.47
CA ILE A 374 22.35 -31.50 -2.53
C ILE A 374 20.95 -31.84 -3.06
N ALA A 375 19.97 -32.00 -2.17
CA ALA A 375 18.58 -32.27 -2.54
C ALA A 375 17.98 -31.12 -3.38
N LEU A 376 18.21 -29.86 -2.99
CA LEU A 376 17.83 -28.69 -3.78
C LEU A 376 18.43 -28.78 -5.18
N MET A 377 19.73 -29.07 -5.27
CA MET A 377 20.40 -29.13 -6.56
C MET A 377 19.85 -30.22 -7.48
N GLY A 378 19.53 -31.39 -6.91
CA GLY A 378 18.84 -32.47 -7.62
C GLY A 378 17.50 -32.00 -8.19
N LYS A 379 16.70 -31.28 -7.39
CA LYS A 379 15.42 -30.70 -7.86
C LYS A 379 15.63 -29.65 -8.95
N LEU A 380 16.63 -28.80 -8.83
CA LEU A 380 16.94 -27.77 -9.82
C LEU A 380 17.30 -28.38 -11.17
N PHE A 381 18.18 -29.39 -11.22
CA PHE A 381 18.55 -30.02 -12.50
C PHE A 381 17.47 -30.91 -13.09
N ALA A 382 16.56 -31.43 -12.27
CA ALA A 382 15.38 -32.14 -12.75
C ALA A 382 14.27 -31.19 -13.22
N SER A 383 14.37 -29.88 -12.94
CA SER A 383 13.33 -28.91 -13.26
C SER A 383 13.28 -28.60 -14.75
N SER A 384 12.06 -28.52 -15.30
CA SER A 384 11.79 -28.09 -16.68
C SER A 384 11.82 -26.56 -16.87
N HIS A 385 11.92 -25.78 -15.80
CA HIS A 385 11.85 -24.31 -15.85
C HIS A 385 13.12 -23.66 -16.41
N ALA A 386 14.23 -24.39 -16.51
CA ALA A 386 15.46 -23.91 -17.15
C ALA A 386 16.28 -25.05 -17.76
N ASP A 387 16.88 -24.81 -18.92
CA ASP A 387 17.86 -25.75 -19.49
C ASP A 387 19.25 -25.46 -18.92
N TYR A 388 19.59 -26.14 -17.83
CA TYR A 388 20.90 -26.02 -17.18
C TYR A 388 22.05 -26.58 -18.01
N GLY A 389 21.77 -27.51 -18.92
CA GLY A 389 22.74 -28.12 -19.82
C GLY A 389 23.19 -27.18 -20.94
N HIS A 390 22.35 -26.23 -21.34
CA HIS A 390 22.69 -25.22 -22.37
C HIS A 390 22.79 -23.80 -21.82
N GLN A 391 21.79 -23.30 -21.10
CA GLN A 391 21.71 -21.90 -20.65
C GLN A 391 22.64 -21.60 -19.48
N TYR A 392 22.88 -22.59 -18.61
CA TYR A 392 23.69 -22.44 -17.40
C TYR A 392 24.89 -23.39 -17.36
N MET A 393 25.34 -23.89 -18.51
CA MET A 393 26.33 -24.97 -18.62
C MET A 393 27.69 -24.65 -17.99
N LYS A 394 28.09 -23.38 -17.95
CA LYS A 394 29.28 -22.95 -17.24
C LYS A 394 29.12 -23.19 -15.74
N ASN A 395 28.03 -22.69 -15.15
CA ASN A 395 27.73 -22.84 -13.73
C ASN A 395 27.50 -24.31 -13.37
N PHE A 396 26.87 -25.09 -14.26
CA PHE A 396 26.68 -26.52 -14.11
C PHE A 396 28.01 -27.29 -14.09
N ARG A 397 28.95 -26.97 -14.99
CA ARG A 397 30.28 -27.57 -15.00
C ARG A 397 31.11 -27.16 -13.78
N ASP A 398 31.07 -25.89 -13.42
CA ASP A 398 31.74 -25.38 -12.21
C ASP A 398 31.17 -26.09 -10.97
N PHE A 399 29.85 -26.29 -10.90
CA PHE A 399 29.17 -27.10 -9.89
C PHE A 399 29.67 -28.55 -9.84
N LEU A 400 29.67 -29.27 -10.98
CA LEU A 400 30.16 -30.66 -11.03
C LEU A 400 31.64 -30.75 -10.65
N GLY A 401 32.43 -29.71 -10.94
CA GLY A 401 33.82 -29.59 -10.50
C GLY A 401 33.97 -29.59 -8.97
N ARG A 402 33.06 -28.91 -8.24
CA ARG A 402 33.10 -28.83 -6.77
C ARG A 402 32.81 -30.16 -6.07
N PHE A 403 32.06 -31.07 -6.72
CA PHE A 403 31.90 -32.46 -6.23
C PHE A 403 33.21 -33.25 -6.24
N ARG A 404 34.14 -32.89 -7.13
CA ARG A 404 35.45 -33.56 -7.23
C ARG A 404 36.44 -33.01 -6.21
N ASP A 405 36.28 -31.76 -5.79
CA ASP A 405 37.13 -31.12 -4.76
C ASP A 405 36.94 -31.76 -3.36
N ALA A 406 35.73 -32.25 -3.04
CA ALA A 406 35.43 -32.93 -1.76
C ALA A 406 36.07 -34.33 -1.61
N ASN A 407 36.61 -34.89 -2.69
CA ASN A 407 37.23 -36.22 -2.72
C ASN A 407 38.77 -36.20 -2.65
N ARG A 408 39.39 -35.16 -2.07
CA ARG A 408 40.78 -35.28 -1.61
C ARG A 408 40.80 -35.85 -0.19
N PRO A 409 41.05 -37.15 0.01
CA PRO A 409 41.41 -37.65 1.32
C PRO A 409 42.70 -36.93 1.76
N GLY A 410 42.68 -36.38 2.97
CA GLY A 410 43.88 -35.98 3.69
C GLY A 410 44.74 -37.18 4.05
#